data_AF-A0A6V7LB96-F1
#
_entry.id   AF-A0A6V7LB96-F1
#
_cell.length_a   1.000
_cell.length_b   1.000
_cell.length_c   1.000
_cell.angle_alpha   90.00
_cell.angle_beta   90.00
_cell.angle_gamma   90.00
#
_symmetry.space_group_name_H-M   'P 1'
#
loop_
_entity.id
_entity.type
_entity.pdbx_description
1 polymer ?
#
loop_
_entity_poly.entity_id
_entity_poly.type
_entity_poly.pdbx_seq_one_letter_code
_entity_poly.pdbx_strand_id
1 'polypeptide(L)' 'LYNCPCYYYPKREGTQGRPAFVVAVDLENGYENSEFWVKRGTALLLSLAI' A
#
# COMPACT_ATOMS: atom_id res chain seq x y z
N LEU A 1 8.91 -12.09 -1.84
CA LEU A 1 7.60 -11.52 -1.48
C LEU A 1 7.80 -10.12 -0.93
N TYR A 2 7.04 -9.16 -1.45
CA TYR A 2 6.94 -7.80 -0.93
C TYR A 2 5.62 -7.67 -0.16
N ASN A 3 5.70 -7.33 1.12
CA ASN A 3 4.54 -7.09 1.95
C ASN A 3 4.01 -5.67 1.67
N CYS A 4 3.09 -5.58 0.71
CA CYS A 4 2.57 -4.33 0.18
C CYS A 4 1.42 -3.82 1.05
N PRO A 5 1.47 -2.57 1.54
CA PRO A 5 0.34 -1.98 2.25
C PRO A 5 -0.81 -1.67 1.29
N CYS A 6 -2.03 -2.10 1.64
CA CYS A 6 -3.24 -1.76 0.92
C CYS A 6 -3.99 -0.65 1.66
N TYR A 7 -4.27 0.45 0.96
CA TYR A 7 -5.07 1.57 1.46
C TYR A 7 -6.37 1.71 0.69
N TYR A 8 -7.41 2.19 1.36
CA TYR A 8 -8.69 2.44 0.70
C TYR A 8 -8.62 3.62 -0.29
N TYR A 9 -7.95 4.71 0.11
CA TYR A 9 -7.76 5.94 -0.69
C TYR A 9 -6.28 6.31 -0.80
N PRO A 10 -5.88 7.21 -1.73
CA PRO A 10 -4.49 7.68 -1.83
C PRO A 10 -4.03 8.45 -0.57
N LYS A 11 -4.98 9.03 0.17
CA LYS A 11 -4.74 9.72 1.45
C LYS A 11 -4.43 8.70 2.56
N ARG A 12 -3.15 8.38 2.74
CA ARG A 12 -2.66 7.31 3.65
C ARG A 12 -2.87 7.58 5.15
N GLU A 13 -3.07 8.83 5.55
CA GLU A 13 -3.37 9.19 6.95
C GLU A 13 -4.80 8.82 7.38
N GLY A 14 -5.71 8.59 6.40
CA GLY A 14 -7.13 8.39 6.68
C GLY A 14 -7.85 9.67 7.12
N THR A 15 -9.02 9.50 7.74
CA THR A 15 -9.78 10.58 8.37
C THR A 15 -10.18 10.17 9.78
N GLN A 16 -10.70 11.12 10.57
CA GLN A 16 -11.17 10.82 11.92
C GLN A 16 -12.22 9.69 11.88
N GLY A 17 -11.96 8.61 12.62
CA GLY A 17 -12.83 7.43 12.67
C GLY A 17 -12.79 6.52 11.44
N ARG A 18 -11.95 6.79 10.43
CA ARG A 18 -11.81 5.96 9.23
C ARG A 18 -10.33 5.80 8.87
N PRO A 19 -9.64 4.74 9.34
CA PRO A 19 -8.27 4.48 8.94
C PRO A 19 -8.20 4.20 7.44
N ALA A 20 -7.15 4.68 6.77
CA ALA A 20 -6.94 4.38 5.36
C ALA A 20 -6.35 2.99 5.13
N PHE A 21 -5.51 2.50 6.04
CA PHE A 21 -4.89 1.18 5.94
C PHE A 21 -5.95 0.08 6.12
N VAL A 22 -5.94 -0.89 5.20
CA VAL A 22 -6.88 -2.01 5.21
C VAL A 22 -6.16 -3.28 5.64
N VAL A 23 -5.12 -3.68 4.90
CA VAL A 23 -4.42 -4.94 5.10
C VAL A 23 -3.05 -4.91 4.43
N ALA A 24 -2.14 -5.75 4.91
CA ALA A 24 -0.89 -6.05 4.22
C ALA A 24 -1.10 -7.23 3.25
N VAL A 25 -0.67 -7.09 2.01
CA VAL A 25 -0.81 -8.12 0.97
C VAL A 25 0.58 -8.56 0.52
N ASP A 26 0.83 -9.87 0.53
CA ASP A 26 2.07 -10.41 -0.02
C ASP A 26 1.98 -10.43 -1.55
N LEU A 27 2.82 -9.63 -2.19
CA LEU A 27 2.96 -9.57 -3.64
C LEU A 27 4.27 -10.22 -4.08
N GLU A 28 4.27 -10.87 -5.24
CA GLU A 28 5.50 -11.25 -5.91
C GLU A 28 6.28 -9.99 -6.30
N ASN A 29 7.56 -9.94 -5.96
CA ASN A 29 8.41 -8.76 -6.14
C ASN A 29 9.01 -8.65 -7.56
N GLY A 30 8.69 -9.60 -8.45
CA GLY A 30 9.16 -9.63 -9.83
C GLY A 30 10.69 -9.74 -9.92
N TYR A 31 11.29 -8.94 -10.80
CA TYR A 31 12.74 -8.89 -11.04
C TYR A 31 13.52 -8.18 -9.92
N GLU A 32 12.86 -7.36 -9.11
CA GLU A 32 13.48 -6.52 -8.09
C GLU A 32 13.30 -7.10 -6.68
N ASN A 33 14.18 -6.74 -5.73
CA ASN A 33 14.01 -7.16 -4.34
C ASN A 33 12.88 -6.39 -3.63
N SER A 34 12.28 -6.94 -2.58
CA SER A 34 11.26 -6.29 -1.74
C SER A 34 11.67 -4.88 -1.28
N GLU A 35 12.95 -4.68 -0.90
CA GLU A 35 13.47 -3.36 -0.51
C GLU A 35 13.33 -2.28 -1.59
N PHE A 36 13.39 -2.67 -2.88
CA PHE A 36 13.19 -1.76 -4.01
C PHE A 36 11.82 -1.08 -3.93
N TRP A 37 10.78 -1.85 -3.59
CA TRP A 37 9.40 -1.39 -3.52
C TRP A 37 9.11 -0.67 -2.21
N VAL A 38 9.70 -1.13 -1.10
CA VAL A 38 9.64 -0.47 0.22
C VAL A 38 10.18 0.96 0.12
N LYS A 39 11.38 1.15 -0.46
CA LYS A 39 12.01 2.47 -0.57
C LYS A 39 11.23 3.45 -1.46
N ARG A 40 10.39 2.95 -2.36
CA ARG A 40 9.49 3.75 -3.22
C ARG A 40 8.14 4.02 -2.59
N GLY A 41 7.86 3.45 -1.42
CA GLY A 41 6.57 3.58 -0.76
C GLY A 41 5.42 3.05 -1.62
N THR A 42 5.67 1.98 -2.38
CA THR A 42 4.67 1.33 -3.24
C THR A 42 3.48 0.87 -2.39
N ALA A 43 2.25 0.97 -2.91
CA ALA A 43 1.05 0.59 -2.17
C ALA A 43 -0.06 0.19 -3.13
N LEU A 44 -0.97 -0.67 -2.67
CA LEU A 44 -2.24 -0.93 -3.34
C LEU A 44 -3.27 0.12 -2.92
N LEU A 45 -4.09 0.58 -3.88
CA LEU A 45 -5.16 1.54 -3.66
C LEU A 45 -6.47 0.94 -4.16
N LEU A 46 -7.48 0.87 -3.28
CA LEU A 46 -8.82 0.36 -3.66
C LEU A 46 -9.63 1.39 -4.44
N SER A 47 -9.34 2.68 -4.21
CA SER A 47 -9.92 3.81 -4.93
C SER A 47 -8.84 4.86 -5.19
N LEU A 48 -8.95 5.52 -6.34
CA LEU A 48 -8.14 6.70 -6.68
C LEU A 48 -8.88 8.01 -6.40
N ALA A 49 -10.14 7.93 -5.97
CA ALA A 49 -10.89 9.09 -5.53
C ALA A 49 -10.29 9.66 -4.24
N ILE A 50 -10.48 10.96 -4.05
CA ILE A 50 -10.06 11.71 -2.86
C ILE A 50 -11.31 11.96 -2.00
#